data_AF-A0A520GT91-F1
#
_entry.id   AF-A0A520GT91-F1
#
_cell.length_a   1.000
_cell.length_b   1.000
_cell.length_c   1.000
_cell.angle_alpha   90.00
_cell.angle_beta   90.00
_cell.angle_gamma   90.00
#
_symmetry.space_group_name_H-M   'P 1'
#
loop_
_entity.id
_entity.type
_entity.pdbx_description
1 polymer ?
#
loop_
_entity_poly.entity_id
_entity_poly.type
_entity_poly.pdbx_seq_one_letter_code
_entity_poly.pdbx_strand_id
1 'polypeptide(L)'
;MLNRKDAPRAVLGALLALALPAFAPAASPTDLQRFNAPHEPFKIFGNAYYVGTDGLSSILVTSDFGHVLIDGGLPASAPQIVANIEKLGFKITDVKAILQSHAHPDHVGG
;
A
#
# COMPACT_ATOMS: atom_id res chain seq x y z
N MET A 1 64.91 29.37 -12.52
CA MET A 1 65.60 28.16 -12.02
C MET A 1 64.62 27.34 -11.20
N LEU A 2 64.28 26.13 -11.65
CA LEU A 2 63.48 25.15 -10.89
C LEU A 2 64.21 24.71 -9.62
N ASN A 3 63.47 24.37 -8.57
CA ASN A 3 63.79 23.16 -7.79
C ASN A 3 62.53 22.50 -7.20
N ARG A 4 62.50 21.17 -7.32
CA ARG A 4 61.45 20.21 -6.93
C ARG A 4 61.56 19.81 -5.45
N LYS A 5 60.55 19.04 -4.99
CA LYS A 5 60.51 18.11 -3.81
C LYS A 5 59.87 18.80 -2.58
N ASP A 6 58.71 18.42 -2.01
CA ASP A 6 58.11 17.09 -1.77
C ASP A 6 56.58 17.19 -1.49
N ALA A 7 55.80 16.24 -2.09
CA ALA A 7 54.56 15.53 -1.69
C ALA A 7 53.40 16.18 -0.86
N PRO A 8 52.20 15.55 -0.73
CA PRO A 8 51.57 14.46 -1.48
C PRO A 8 50.22 14.85 -2.10
N ARG A 9 49.75 14.01 -3.03
CA ARG A 9 48.40 14.00 -3.58
C ARG A 9 47.39 13.76 -2.44
N ALA A 10 46.63 14.78 -2.04
CA ALA A 10 45.51 14.60 -1.14
C ALA A 10 44.39 13.86 -1.91
N VAL A 11 44.15 12.64 -1.44
CA VAL A 11 43.21 11.65 -1.94
C VAL A 11 41.79 12.21 -1.90
N LEU A 12 41.13 12.23 -3.06
CA LEU A 12 39.69 12.43 -3.17
C LEU A 12 38.99 11.20 -2.56
N GLY A 13 38.72 11.25 -1.26
CA GLY A 13 37.95 10.22 -0.57
C GLY A 13 36.47 10.37 -0.91
N ALA A 14 35.99 9.62 -1.91
CA ALA A 14 34.57 9.43 -2.12
C ALA A 14 34.00 8.62 -0.94
N LEU A 15 33.29 9.30 -0.03
CA LEU A 15 32.43 8.65 0.95
C LEU A 15 31.23 8.05 0.20
N LEU A 16 31.35 6.80 -0.24
CA LEU A 16 30.21 5.99 -0.64
C LEU A 16 29.51 5.52 0.65
N ALA A 17 28.59 6.33 1.16
CA ALA A 17 27.66 5.86 2.19
C ALA A 17 26.76 4.80 1.55
N LEU A 18 27.03 3.51 1.81
CA LEU A 18 26.08 2.45 1.55
C LEU A 18 24.87 2.68 2.47
N ALA A 19 23.85 3.37 1.97
CA ALA A 19 22.52 3.31 2.55
C ALA A 19 22.00 1.89 2.28
N LEU A 20 22.21 0.98 3.22
CA LEU A 20 21.54 -0.32 3.22
C LEU A 20 20.03 -0.02 3.29
N PRO A 21 19.21 -0.49 2.33
CA PRO A 21 17.77 -0.34 2.45
C PRO A 21 17.35 -1.06 3.72
N ALA A 22 16.68 -0.35 4.62
CA ALA A 22 16.09 -0.95 5.80
C ALA A 22 15.05 -1.97 5.32
N PHE A 23 15.34 -3.26 5.47
CA PHE A 23 14.40 -4.33 5.18
C PHE A 23 13.34 -4.31 6.28
N ALA A 24 12.11 -3.94 5.93
CA ALA A 24 10.98 -4.15 6.83
C ALA A 24 10.77 -5.66 7.02
N PRO A 25 10.56 -6.15 8.26
CA PRO A 25 10.26 -7.55 8.48
C PRO A 25 8.94 -7.92 7.79
N ALA A 26 8.88 -9.13 7.22
CA ALA A 26 7.63 -9.66 6.67
C ALA A 26 6.58 -9.84 7.77
N ALA A 27 5.30 -9.69 7.42
CA ALA A 27 4.18 -9.90 8.34
C ALA A 27 4.18 -11.32 8.90
N SER A 28 3.93 -11.46 10.21
CA SER A 28 3.81 -12.78 10.84
C SER A 28 2.49 -13.47 10.45
N PRO A 29 2.36 -14.79 10.62
CA PRO A 29 1.07 -15.48 10.40
C PRO A 29 -0.08 -14.89 11.23
N THR A 30 0.20 -14.41 12.44
CA THR A 30 -0.79 -13.73 13.29
C THR A 30 -1.18 -12.38 12.70
N ASP A 31 -0.24 -11.63 12.14
CA ASP A 31 -0.53 -10.37 11.46
C ASP A 31 -1.39 -10.63 10.22
N LEU A 32 -1.06 -11.64 9.40
CA LEU A 32 -1.86 -12.00 8.23
C LEU A 32 -3.30 -12.40 8.57
N GLN A 33 -3.50 -13.14 9.68
CA GLN A 33 -4.85 -13.47 10.16
C GLN A 33 -5.61 -12.23 10.60
N ARG A 34 -4.97 -11.33 11.36
CA ARG A 34 -5.59 -10.07 11.80
C ARG A 34 -5.92 -9.16 10.61
N PHE A 35 -4.99 -9.06 9.66
CA PHE A 35 -5.13 -8.28 8.44
C PHE A 35 -6.28 -8.76 7.56
N ASN A 36 -6.61 -10.05 7.58
CA ASN A 36 -7.70 -10.59 6.77
C ASN A 36 -8.97 -10.95 7.56
N ALA A 37 -9.06 -10.59 8.85
CA ALA A 37 -10.24 -10.87 9.65
C ALA A 37 -11.49 -10.17 9.06
N PRO A 38 -12.67 -10.82 9.04
CA PRO A 38 -13.87 -10.23 8.44
C PRO A 38 -14.34 -8.95 9.14
N HIS A 39 -14.81 -7.98 8.36
CA HIS A 39 -15.45 -6.77 8.88
C HIS A 39 -16.72 -6.42 8.10
N GLU A 40 -17.73 -5.92 8.80
CA GLU A 40 -19.00 -5.50 8.22
C GLU A 40 -18.83 -4.16 7.48
N PRO A 41 -19.23 -4.04 6.20
CA PRO A 41 -19.07 -2.80 5.47
C PRO A 41 -20.06 -1.74 5.94
N PHE A 42 -19.62 -0.48 5.95
CA PHE A 42 -20.45 0.62 6.44
C PHE A 42 -20.18 1.92 5.69
N LYS A 43 -21.15 2.83 5.77
CA LYS A 43 -21.01 4.18 5.22
C LYS A 43 -20.18 5.05 6.17
N ILE A 44 -19.10 5.63 5.67
CA ILE A 44 -18.25 6.56 6.44
C ILE A 44 -18.91 7.94 6.46
N PHE A 45 -19.05 8.55 5.28
CA PHE A 45 -19.67 9.86 5.10
C PHE A 45 -19.98 10.10 3.61
N GLY A 46 -21.06 10.83 3.30
CA GLY A 46 -21.36 11.24 1.92
C GLY A 46 -21.51 10.06 0.95
N ASN A 47 -20.56 9.90 0.04
CA ASN A 47 -20.46 8.81 -0.95
C ASN A 47 -19.26 7.87 -0.70
N ALA A 48 -18.65 7.94 0.49
CA ALA A 48 -17.53 7.10 0.89
C ALA A 48 -17.97 5.97 1.83
N TYR A 49 -17.51 4.76 1.55
CA TYR A 49 -17.87 3.53 2.25
C TYR A 49 -16.62 2.73 2.62
N TYR A 50 -16.63 2.16 3.82
CA TYR A 50 -15.64 1.17 4.22
C TYR A 50 -16.06 -0.19 3.65
N VAL A 51 -15.15 -0.81 2.90
CA VAL A 51 -15.35 -2.14 2.28
C VAL A 51 -14.18 -3.09 2.55
N GLY A 52 -13.22 -2.68 3.38
CA GLY A 52 -12.03 -3.45 3.75
C GLY A 52 -12.30 -4.58 4.73
N THR A 53 -11.21 -5.11 5.28
CA THR A 53 -11.20 -6.13 6.33
C THR A 53 -11.15 -5.46 7.71
N ASP A 54 -11.05 -6.22 8.79
CA ASP A 54 -10.93 -5.64 10.14
C ASP A 54 -9.56 -4.99 10.37
N GLY A 55 -8.51 -5.57 9.77
CA GLY A 55 -7.13 -5.11 9.95
C GLY A 55 -6.60 -4.19 8.85
N LEU A 56 -7.23 -4.15 7.68
CA LEU A 56 -6.76 -3.40 6.51
C LEU A 56 -7.91 -2.63 5.87
N SER A 57 -7.72 -1.33 5.71
CA SER A 57 -8.71 -0.47 5.09
C SER A 57 -8.78 -0.69 3.58
N SER A 58 -10.01 -0.73 3.08
CA SER A 58 -10.32 -0.49 1.68
C SER A 58 -11.54 0.42 1.62
N ILE A 59 -11.50 1.47 0.80
CA ILE A 59 -12.53 2.51 0.75
C ILE A 59 -13.11 2.59 -0.66
N LEU A 60 -14.43 2.47 -0.76
CA LEU A 60 -15.17 2.71 -1.98
C LEU A 60 -15.74 4.13 -1.98
N VAL A 61 -15.39 4.92 -3.00
CA VAL A 61 -15.98 6.24 -3.26
C VAL A 61 -16.87 6.14 -4.49
N THR A 62 -18.17 6.37 -4.33
CA THR A 62 -19.17 6.09 -5.37
C THR A 62 -19.65 7.34 -6.11
N SER A 63 -20.09 7.19 -7.35
CA SER A 63 -20.73 8.23 -8.17
C SER A 63 -21.60 7.59 -9.25
N ASP A 64 -22.44 8.39 -9.91
CA ASP A 64 -23.28 7.95 -11.02
C ASP A 64 -22.48 7.57 -12.28
N PHE A 65 -21.19 7.96 -12.36
CA PHE A 65 -20.30 7.66 -13.48
C PHE A 65 -19.38 6.45 -13.21
N GLY A 66 -19.52 5.82 -12.04
CA GLY A 66 -18.67 4.73 -11.58
C GLY A 66 -18.02 5.02 -10.23
N HIS A 67 -17.21 4.09 -9.74
CA HIS A 67 -16.63 4.12 -8.40
C HIS A 67 -15.10 4.11 -8.44
N VAL A 68 -14.50 4.61 -7.37
CA VAL A 68 -13.05 4.50 -7.12
C VAL A 68 -12.87 3.65 -5.87
N LEU A 69 -12.03 2.62 -5.97
CA LEU A 69 -11.59 1.82 -4.83
C LEU A 69 -10.20 2.28 -4.37
N ILE A 70 -9.98 2.41 -3.07
CA ILE A 70 -8.68 2.74 -2.48
C ILE A 70 -8.20 1.54 -1.67
N ASP A 71 -7.02 1.02 -2.01
CA ASP A 71 -6.36 -0.20 -1.50
C ASP A 71 -7.14 -1.51 -1.73
N GLY A 72 -6.40 -2.59 -1.97
CA GLY A 72 -6.91 -3.95 -2.27
C GLY A 72 -6.66 -4.98 -1.18
N GLY A 73 -5.92 -4.63 -0.12
CA GLY A 73 -5.59 -5.54 0.96
C GLY A 73 -4.57 -6.62 0.55
N LEU A 74 -4.62 -7.75 1.25
CA LEU A 74 -3.87 -8.97 0.90
C LEU A 74 -4.50 -9.68 -0.31
N PRO A 75 -3.81 -10.64 -0.96
CA PRO A 75 -4.41 -11.47 -2.02
C PRO A 75 -5.69 -12.20 -1.56
N ALA A 76 -5.76 -12.57 -0.29
CA ALA A 76 -6.93 -13.22 0.31
C ALA A 76 -8.06 -12.24 0.71
N SER A 77 -7.83 -10.92 0.62
CA SER A 77 -8.79 -9.89 0.96
C SER A 77 -9.76 -9.59 -0.19
N ALA A 78 -9.33 -9.77 -1.44
CA ALA A 78 -10.11 -9.40 -2.63
C ALA A 78 -11.54 -9.99 -2.64
N PRO A 79 -11.78 -11.28 -2.35
CA PRO A 79 -13.15 -11.82 -2.31
C PRO A 79 -14.02 -11.15 -1.24
N GLN A 80 -13.44 -10.78 -0.09
CA GLN A 80 -14.15 -10.10 0.98
C GLN A 80 -14.50 -8.66 0.58
N ILE A 81 -13.57 -7.94 -0.04
CA ILE A 81 -13.80 -6.57 -0.52
C ILE A 81 -14.92 -6.55 -1.57
N VAL A 82 -14.91 -7.49 -2.52
CA VAL A 82 -15.98 -7.64 -3.51
C VAL A 82 -17.32 -7.93 -2.84
N ALA A 83 -17.37 -8.89 -1.92
CA ALA A 83 -18.58 -9.21 -1.18
C ALA A 83 -19.10 -8.02 -0.35
N ASN A 84 -18.20 -7.22 0.22
CA ASN A 84 -18.54 -6.02 0.99
C ASN A 84 -19.12 -4.91 0.10
N ILE A 85 -18.54 -4.69 -1.09
CA ILE A 85 -19.09 -3.78 -2.11
C ILE A 85 -20.51 -4.20 -2.50
N GLU A 86 -20.71 -5.49 -2.77
CA GLU A 86 -22.00 -6.05 -3.18
C GLU A 86 -23.04 -6.01 -2.05
N LYS A 87 -22.63 -6.23 -0.80
CA LYS A 87 -23.50 -6.15 0.38
C LYS A 87 -24.07 -4.74 0.60
N LEU A 88 -23.35 -3.71 0.19
CA LEU A 88 -23.82 -2.32 0.20
C LEU A 88 -24.72 -1.97 -1.00
N GLY A 89 -24.96 -2.90 -1.92
CA GLY A 89 -25.79 -2.71 -3.10
C GLY A 89 -25.05 -2.11 -4.31
N PHE A 90 -23.72 -1.99 -4.25
CA PHE A 90 -22.89 -1.57 -5.38
C PHE A 90 -22.44 -2.78 -6.21
N LYS A 91 -21.87 -2.53 -7.39
CA LYS A 91 -21.33 -3.59 -8.25
C LYS A 91 -19.84 -3.39 -8.44
N ILE A 92 -19.07 -4.47 -8.32
CA ILE A 92 -17.63 -4.42 -8.59
C ILE A 92 -17.32 -3.95 -10.02
N THR A 93 -18.18 -4.26 -10.99
CA THR A 93 -18.06 -3.82 -12.40
C THR A 93 -18.21 -2.31 -12.61
N ASP A 94 -18.75 -1.60 -11.61
CA ASP A 94 -18.89 -0.15 -11.64
C ASP A 94 -17.64 0.56 -11.09
N VAL A 95 -16.68 -0.16 -10.52
CA VAL A 95 -15.35 0.38 -10.18
C VAL A 95 -14.57 0.69 -11.45
N LYS A 96 -14.16 1.96 -11.61
CA LYS A 96 -13.44 2.47 -12.79
C LYS A 96 -11.98 2.78 -12.54
N ALA A 97 -11.60 2.90 -11.27
CA ALA A 97 -10.21 3.08 -10.87
C ALA A 97 -9.95 2.40 -9.53
N ILE A 98 -8.72 1.90 -9.38
CA ILE A 98 -8.18 1.42 -8.10
C ILE A 98 -6.97 2.30 -7.79
N LEU A 99 -6.97 2.92 -6.62
CA LEU A 99 -5.88 3.73 -6.09
C LEU A 99 -5.17 2.95 -4.98
N GLN A 100 -3.89 3.23 -4.81
CA GLN A 100 -3.06 2.59 -3.79
C GLN A 100 -2.47 3.67 -2.88
N SER A 101 -2.50 3.44 -1.58
CA SER A 101 -1.88 4.33 -0.60
C SER A 101 -0.36 4.24 -0.65
N HIS A 102 0.18 3.02 -0.69
CA HIS A 102 1.61 2.73 -0.85
C HIS A 102 1.82 1.29 -1.32
N ALA A 103 3.05 0.95 -1.73
CA ALA A 103 3.37 -0.28 -2.43
C ALA A 103 3.74 -1.47 -1.52
N HIS A 104 3.10 -1.62 -0.35
CA HIS A 104 3.28 -2.80 0.49
C HIS A 104 2.27 -3.91 0.17
N PRO A 105 2.63 -5.21 0.30
CA PRO A 105 1.79 -6.34 -0.12
C PRO A 105 0.43 -6.44 0.58
N ASP A 106 0.32 -5.89 1.80
CA ASP A 106 -0.92 -5.80 2.57
C ASP A 106 -1.87 -4.70 2.07
N HIS A 107 -1.45 -3.87 1.12
CA HIS A 107 -2.29 -2.86 0.47
C HIS A 107 -2.54 -3.14 -1.01
N VAL A 108 -1.60 -3.82 -1.69
CA VAL A 108 -1.58 -4.01 -3.15
C VAL A 108 -1.69 -5.45 -3.60
N GLY A 109 -1.92 -6.40 -2.68
CA GLY A 109 -1.89 -7.82 -2.98
C GLY A 109 -3.20 -8.37 -3.57
N GLY A 110 -4.33 -7.73 -3.27
CA GLY A 110 -5.67 -8.12 -3.69
C GLY A 110 -6.11 -7.59 -5.05
#